data_AF-A0A395IY45-F1
#
_entry.id   AF-A0A395IY45-F1
#
_cell.length_a   1.000
_cell.length_b   1.000
_cell.length_c   1.000
_cell.angle_alpha   90.00
_cell.angle_beta   90.00
_cell.angle_gamma   90.00
#
_symmetry.space_group_name_H-M   'P 1'
#
loop_
_entity.id
_entity.type
_entity.pdbx_description
1 polymer ?
#
loop_
_entity_poly.entity_id
_entity_poly.type
_entity_poly.pdbx_seq_one_letter_code
_entity_poly.pdbx_strand_id
1 'polypeptide(L)'
;MANLEAREILKSLNNLVSDSSFGSNPKIKQEAVRLSKALTATVEEPENVAMELAFSTFLPMSARIAVDLNLFEHIANHNGP
;
A
#
# COMPACT_ATOMS: atom_id res chain seq x y z
N MET A 1 23.22 6.14 -4.74
CA MET A 1 22.94 4.68 -4.78
C MET A 1 21.43 4.40 -4.88
N ALA A 2 20.56 5.09 -4.13
CA ALA A 2 19.09 4.94 -4.18
C ALA A 2 18.47 4.96 -5.60
N ASN A 3 18.97 5.79 -6.52
CA ASN A 3 18.48 5.87 -7.90
C ASN A 3 18.72 4.57 -8.71
N LEU A 4 19.77 3.81 -8.41
CA LEU A 4 20.03 2.52 -9.08
C LEU A 4 19.08 1.43 -8.56
N GLU A 5 18.88 1.38 -7.25
CA GLU A 5 17.98 0.44 -6.59
C GLU A 5 16.52 0.64 -7.04
N ALA A 6 16.04 1.89 -7.06
CA ALA A 6 14.70 2.22 -7.56
C ALA A 6 14.47 1.77 -9.02
N ARG A 7 15.49 1.89 -9.87
CA ARG A 7 15.43 1.44 -11.27
C ARG A 7 15.32 -0.08 -11.39
N GLU A 8 16.05 -0.84 -10.59
CA GLU A 8 15.96 -2.31 -10.57
C GLU A 8 14.61 -2.80 -10.02
N ILE A 9 14.05 -2.12 -9.02
CA ILE A 9 12.71 -2.41 -8.50
C ILE A 9 11.64 -2.13 -9.57
N LEU A 10 11.72 -1.00 -10.27
CA LEU A 10 10.82 -0.67 -11.38
C LEU A 10 10.88 -1.71 -12.51
N LYS A 11 12.08 -2.16 -12.87
CA LYS A 11 12.26 -3.21 -13.87
C LYS A 11 11.62 -4.53 -13.43
N SER A 12 11.79 -4.90 -12.16
CA SER A 12 11.19 -6.11 -11.57
C SER A 12 9.66 -6.03 -11.53
N LEU A 13 9.10 -4.87 -11.19
CA LEU A 13 7.66 -4.60 -11.26
C LEU A 13 7.13 -4.73 -12.69
N ASN A 14 7.82 -4.15 -13.67
CA ASN A 14 7.40 -4.24 -15.07
C ASN A 14 7.38 -5.70 -15.57
N ASN A 15 8.36 -6.51 -15.16
CA ASN A 15 8.41 -7.92 -15.49
C ASN A 15 7.23 -8.69 -14.88
N LEU A 16 6.86 -8.40 -13.63
CA LEU A 16 5.71 -9.03 -12.96
C LEU A 16 4.38 -8.65 -13.61
N VAL A 17 4.22 -7.40 -14.06
CA VAL A 17 3.01 -6.96 -14.77
C VAL A 17 2.91 -7.58 -16.17
N SER A 18 4.05 -7.89 -16.78
CA SER A 18 4.12 -8.56 -18.08
C SER A 18 3.79 -10.06 -18.01
N ASP A 19 3.72 -10.64 -16.81
CA ASP A 19 3.30 -12.03 -16.60
C ASP A 19 1.79 -12.17 -16.87
N SER A 20 1.39 -13.11 -17.73
CA SER A 20 -0.02 -13.34 -18.09
C SER A 20 -0.89 -13.82 -16.92
N SER A 21 -0.28 -14.27 -15.83
CA SER A 21 -0.96 -14.66 -14.58
C SER A 21 -1.05 -13.52 -13.56
N PHE A 22 -0.56 -12.31 -13.89
CA PHE A 22 -0.79 -11.09 -13.13
C PHE A 22 -2.31 -10.86 -13.02
N GLY A 23 -2.80 -10.68 -11.79
CA GLY A 23 -4.25 -10.56 -11.53
C GLY A 23 -4.94 -11.86 -11.11
N SER A 24 -4.42 -13.03 -11.51
CA SER A 24 -5.00 -14.33 -11.18
C SER A 24 -4.20 -15.10 -10.12
N ASN A 25 -2.88 -14.87 -10.06
CA ASN A 25 -2.01 -15.52 -9.09
C ASN A 25 -1.81 -14.65 -7.83
N PRO A 26 -2.27 -15.11 -6.64
CA PRO A 26 -2.10 -14.36 -5.39
C PRO A 26 -0.64 -14.07 -5.02
N LYS A 27 0.29 -14.96 -5.37
CA LYS A 27 1.73 -14.78 -5.06
C LYS A 27 2.35 -13.65 -5.88
N ILE A 28 1.97 -13.54 -7.15
CA ILE A 28 2.43 -12.46 -8.04
C ILE A 28 1.87 -11.11 -7.57
N LYS A 29 0.59 -11.08 -7.13
CA LYS A 29 0.02 -9.87 -6.51
C LYS A 29 0.76 -9.46 -5.25
N GLN A 30 1.04 -10.43 -4.36
CA GLN A 30 1.76 -10.16 -3.12
C GLN A 30 3.16 -9.61 -3.40
N GLU A 31 3.87 -10.19 -4.37
CA GLU A 31 5.20 -9.72 -4.74
C GLU A 31 5.17 -8.33 -5.39
N ALA A 32 4.18 -8.04 -6.23
CA ALA A 32 3.97 -6.70 -6.77
C ALA A 32 3.71 -5.66 -5.68
N VAL A 33 2.91 -6.00 -4.65
CA VAL A 33 2.68 -5.13 -3.48
C VAL A 33 3.95 -4.94 -2.66
N ARG A 34 4.77 -5.99 -2.51
CA ARG A 34 6.04 -5.90 -1.78
C ARG A 34 7.01 -4.95 -2.49
N LEU A 35 7.16 -5.10 -3.80
CA LEU A 35 8.04 -4.27 -4.62
C LEU A 35 7.53 -2.83 -4.73
N SER A 36 6.22 -2.59 -4.79
CA SER A 36 5.68 -1.23 -4.82
C SER A 36 5.97 -0.47 -3.53
N LYS A 37 5.82 -1.12 -2.37
CA LYS A 37 6.20 -0.55 -1.07
C LYS A 37 7.70 -0.26 -0.98
N ALA A 38 8.53 -1.18 -1.46
CA ALA A 38 9.98 -0.98 -1.50
C ALA A 38 10.38 0.18 -2.42
N LEU A 39 9.71 0.31 -3.58
CA LEU A 39 9.90 1.43 -4.48
C LEU A 39 9.57 2.75 -3.77
N THR A 40 8.38 2.86 -3.17
CA THR A 40 7.96 4.04 -2.41
C THR A 40 9.00 4.42 -1.37
N ALA A 41 9.41 3.48 -0.51
CA ALA A 41 10.42 3.74 0.51
C ALA A 41 11.80 4.17 -0.04
N THR A 42 12.14 3.79 -1.28
CA THR A 42 13.42 4.15 -1.93
C THR A 42 13.39 5.54 -2.57
N VAL A 43 12.22 5.99 -3.04
CA VAL A 43 12.06 7.25 -3.78
C VAL A 43 11.46 8.38 -2.95
N GLU A 44 10.78 8.05 -1.85
CA GLU A 44 10.12 9.01 -1.00
C GLU A 44 11.13 9.84 -0.20
N GLU A 45 10.83 11.13 -0.08
CA GLU A 45 11.65 12.06 0.69
C GLU A 45 11.54 11.74 2.19
N PRO A 46 12.64 11.80 2.96
CA PRO A 46 12.63 11.47 4.39
C PRO A 46 11.59 12.23 5.20
N GLU A 47 11.26 13.47 4.81
CA GLU A 47 10.24 14.32 5.43
C GLU A 47 8.84 13.71 5.28
N ASN A 48 8.53 13.15 4.12
CA ASN A 48 7.25 12.50 3.86
C ASN A 48 7.14 11.18 4.63
N VAL A 49 8.21 10.38 4.67
CA VAL A 49 8.27 9.16 5.49
C VAL A 49 8.09 9.49 6.98
N ALA A 50 8.76 10.54 7.47
CA ALA A 50 8.63 10.97 8.86
C ALA A 50 7.20 11.42 9.18
N MET A 51 6.54 12.12 8.24
CA MET A 51 5.14 12.51 8.38
C MET A 51 4.23 11.29 8.43
N GLU A 52 4.36 10.34 7.51
CA GLU A 52 3.55 9.11 7.51
C GLU A 52 3.70 8.34 8.84
N LEU A 53 4.92 8.21 9.34
CA LEU A 53 5.19 7.55 10.62
C LEU A 53 4.59 8.32 11.81
N ALA A 54 4.71 9.65 11.83
CA ALA A 54 4.16 10.49 12.89
C ALA A 54 2.63 10.39 12.98
N PHE A 55 1.94 10.20 11.84
CA PHE A 55 0.49 10.06 11.78
C PHE A 55 -0.01 8.62 11.70
N SER A 56 0.89 7.62 11.67
CA SER A 56 0.54 6.20 11.51
C SER A 56 -0.42 5.68 12.58
N THR A 57 -0.41 6.27 13.78
CA THR A 57 -1.31 5.92 14.89
C THR A 57 -2.73 6.45 14.72
N PHE A 58 -2.97 7.46 13.89
CA PHE A 58 -4.30 8.03 13.70
C PHE A 58 -5.26 7.06 13.04
N LEU A 59 -4.78 6.28 12.06
CA LEU A 59 -5.60 5.31 11.34
C LEU A 59 -6.17 4.21 12.25
N PRO A 60 -5.39 3.51 13.09
CA PRO A 60 -5.97 2.51 14.01
C PRO A 60 -6.86 3.14 15.09
N MET A 61 -6.54 4.35 15.58
CA MET A 61 -7.39 5.05 16.56
C MET A 61 -8.75 5.42 15.96
N SER A 62 -8.76 6.01 14.76
CA SER A 62 -10.01 6.39 14.09
C SER A 62 -10.82 5.17 13.66
N ALA A 63 -10.16 4.11 13.19
CA ALA A 63 -10.81 2.84 12.88
C ALA A 63 -11.48 2.23 14.12
N ARG A 64 -10.84 2.30 15.30
CA ARG A 64 -11.45 1.82 16.53
C ARG A 64 -12.71 2.58 16.89
N ILE A 65 -12.67 3.91 16.82
CA ILE A 65 -13.84 4.78 17.05
C ILE A 65 -14.97 4.41 16.07
N ALA A 66 -14.65 4.23 14.78
CA ALA A 66 -15.64 3.85 13.76
C ALA A 66 -16.26 2.46 14.02
N VAL A 67 -15.49 1.49 14.52
CA VAL A 67 -16.01 0.20 14.98
C VAL A 67 -16.93 0.37 16.19
N ASP A 68 -16.52 1.16 17.18
CA ASP A 68 -17.32 1.39 18.40
C ASP A 68 -18.65 2.10 18.10
N LEU A 69 -18.68 2.94 17.06
CA LEU A 69 -19.90 3.59 16.54
C LEU A 69 -20.72 2.71 15.58
N ASN A 70 -20.27 1.48 15.32
CA ASN A 70 -20.83 0.58 14.32
C ASN A 70 -20.97 1.18 12.91
N LEU A 71 -20.09 2.15 12.60
CA LEU A 71 -20.18 2.96 11.38
C LEU A 71 -19.96 2.12 10.13
N PHE A 72 -19.01 1.17 10.17
CA PHE A 72 -18.74 0.29 9.03
C PHE A 72 -19.92 -0.61 8.68
N GLU A 73 -20.65 -1.11 9.70
CA GLU A 73 -21.86 -1.91 9.48
C GLU A 73 -22.96 -1.06 8.83
N HIS A 74 -23.19 0.15 9.35
CA HIS A 74 -24.18 1.06 8.77
C HIS A 74 -23.85 1.43 7.32
N ILE A 75 -22.60 1.73 6.99
CA ILE A 75 -22.18 2.02 5.61
C ILE A 75 -22.39 0.81 4.70
N ALA A 76 -22.00 -0.39 5.15
CA ALA A 76 -22.12 -1.62 4.36
C ALA A 76 -23.59 -1.97 4.06
N ASN A 77 -24.49 -1.77 5.03
CA ASN A 77 -25.91 -2.09 4.89
C ASN A 77 -26.69 -1.09 4.02
N HIS A 78 -26.13 0.08 3.73
CA HIS A 78 -26.80 1.14 2.96
C HIS A 78 -26.10 1.46 1.63
N ASN A 79 -25.25 0.57 1.11
CA ASN A 79 -24.53 0.68 -0.17
C ASN A 79 -23.54 1.86 -0.29
N GLY A 80 -22.99 2.35 0.83
CA GLY A 80 -22.05 3.47 0.84
C GLY A 80 -22.69 4.80 1.28
N PRO A 81 -21.95 5.92 1.22
CA PRO A 81 -22.52 7.25 1.45
C PRO A 81 -23.68 7.58 0.50
#